data_AF-A0A7S4IWM2-F1
#
_entry.id   AF-A0A7S4IWM2-F1
#
_cell.length_a   1.000
_cell.length_b   1.000
_cell.length_c   1.000
_cell.angle_alpha   90.00
_cell.angle_beta   90.00
_cell.angle_gamma   90.00
#
_symmetry.space_group_name_H-M   'P 1'
#
loop_
_entity.id
_entity.type
_entity.pdbx_description
1 polymer ?
#
loop_
_entity_poly.entity_id
_entity_poly.type
_entity_poly.pdbx_seq_one_letter_code
_entity_poly.pdbx_strand_id
1 'polypeptide(L)'
;LGDSLVGDSLEVKMFEETGWILKEISHDSNYAGSGAKVTVLEPEQKSLEMEIQIGSHQRLQYGIIKQFDFSSEFQRMSTLCIDMNTQELFLCCKGAPEVLGDISTPESLPPDYHQVLDEYAGCGFRVLGCSIRPLDGFTMEEALQLTRDQAETNLTFVGLLVMENTLKKETTPALRLLNNANIASIMVTGDNPLTACYVAVACKLVKKTKKIYLSTIVEGQGVVWQNIHDARARRCV
;
A
#
# COMPACT_ATOMS: atom_id res chain seq x y z
N LEU A 1 -17.29 -21.63 4.70
CA LEU A 1 -16.77 -20.31 5.16
C LEU A 1 -17.46 -19.31 4.25
N GLY A 2 -18.35 -18.48 4.81
CA GLY A 2 -19.38 -17.75 4.06
C GLY A 2 -18.84 -16.57 3.25
N ASP A 3 -19.77 -15.80 2.65
CA ASP A 3 -19.54 -14.64 1.75
C ASP A 3 -18.80 -13.43 2.39
N SER A 4 -18.09 -13.62 3.50
CA SER A 4 -17.34 -12.59 4.20
C SER A 4 -15.90 -12.51 3.69
N LEU A 5 -15.44 -11.31 3.35
CA LEU A 5 -14.04 -11.04 3.02
C LEU A 5 -13.12 -11.42 4.18
N VAL A 6 -12.00 -12.08 3.87
CA VAL A 6 -10.97 -12.47 4.83
C VAL A 6 -9.64 -11.89 4.38
N GLY A 7 -8.97 -11.17 5.26
CA GLY A 7 -7.69 -10.51 4.97
C GLY A 7 -7.25 -9.60 6.10
N ASP A 8 -6.24 -8.77 5.84
CA ASP A 8 -5.85 -7.72 6.78
C ASP A 8 -7.02 -6.75 7.01
N SER A 9 -7.25 -6.38 8.26
CA SER A 9 -8.43 -5.58 8.64
C SER A 9 -8.49 -4.20 8.00
N LEU A 10 -7.34 -3.62 7.64
CA LEU A 10 -7.28 -2.35 6.93
C LEU A 10 -7.60 -2.58 5.45
N GLU A 11 -7.05 -3.63 4.85
CA GLU A 11 -7.31 -3.98 3.45
C GLU A 11 -8.76 -4.33 3.18
N VAL A 12 -9.40 -5.09 4.08
CA VAL A 12 -10.82 -5.41 3.99
C VAL A 12 -11.65 -4.13 3.98
N LYS A 13 -11.40 -3.21 4.93
CA LYS A 13 -12.11 -1.92 4.97
C LYS A 13 -11.85 -1.07 3.74
N MET A 14 -10.59 -0.97 3.29
CA MET A 14 -10.27 -0.22 2.07
C MET A 14 -11.03 -0.77 0.88
N PHE A 15 -11.11 -2.09 0.75
CA PHE A 15 -11.84 -2.75 -0.33
C PHE A 15 -13.35 -2.50 -0.23
N GLU A 16 -13.94 -2.64 0.96
CA GLU A 16 -15.36 -2.33 1.20
C GLU A 16 -15.72 -0.89 0.81
N GLU A 17 -14.87 0.08 1.15
CA GLU A 17 -15.07 1.50 0.81
C GLU A 17 -15.00 1.78 -0.70
N THR A 18 -14.42 0.89 -1.51
CA THR A 18 -14.42 1.05 -2.97
C THR A 18 -15.79 0.74 -3.60
N GLY A 19 -16.67 0.01 -2.90
CA GLY A 19 -17.91 -0.50 -3.48
C GLY A 19 -17.71 -1.61 -4.52
N TRP A 20 -16.53 -2.23 -4.54
CA TRP A 20 -16.24 -3.42 -5.34
C TRP A 20 -16.58 -4.69 -4.58
N ILE A 21 -16.99 -5.72 -5.31
CA ILE A 21 -17.28 -7.04 -4.76
C ILE A 21 -16.34 -8.09 -5.37
N LEU A 22 -15.93 -9.04 -4.54
CA LEU A 22 -15.06 -10.15 -4.92
C LEU A 22 -15.91 -11.41 -5.08
N LYS A 23 -15.92 -11.99 -6.29
CA LYS A 23 -16.65 -13.21 -6.64
C LYS A 23 -15.67 -14.28 -7.07
N GLU A 24 -15.62 -15.37 -6.31
CA GLU A 24 -14.91 -16.58 -6.76
C GLU A 24 -15.72 -17.26 -7.85
N ILE A 25 -15.24 -17.21 -9.09
CA ILE A 25 -15.82 -17.99 -10.17
C ILE A 25 -15.11 -19.34 -10.18
N SER A 26 -15.80 -20.37 -9.70
CA SER A 26 -15.19 -21.69 -9.54
C SER A 26 -14.92 -22.38 -10.87
N HIS A 27 -15.62 -22.07 -11.97
CA HIS A 27 -15.34 -22.59 -13.30
C HIS A 27 -15.96 -21.70 -14.37
N ASP A 28 -15.19 -20.80 -14.98
CA ASP A 28 -15.61 -20.15 -16.21
C ASP A 28 -15.06 -20.92 -17.41
N SER A 29 -15.93 -21.33 -18.33
CA SER A 29 -15.61 -22.20 -19.47
C SER A 29 -14.59 -21.58 -20.45
N ASN A 30 -14.38 -20.26 -20.39
CA ASN A 30 -13.42 -19.56 -21.25
C ASN A 30 -11.96 -19.66 -20.78
N TYR A 31 -11.72 -19.88 -19.47
CA TYR A 31 -10.36 -20.01 -18.91
C TYR A 31 -10.08 -21.42 -18.37
N ALA A 32 -11.04 -22.34 -18.49
CA ALA A 32 -10.92 -23.73 -18.07
C ALA A 32 -9.73 -24.48 -18.71
N GLY A 33 -9.22 -24.01 -19.86
CA GLY A 33 -8.04 -24.56 -20.52
C GLY A 33 -6.69 -24.19 -19.88
N SER A 34 -6.61 -23.12 -19.08
CA SER A 34 -5.35 -22.66 -18.46
C SER A 34 -5.14 -23.21 -17.04
N GLY A 35 -6.17 -23.84 -16.44
CA GLY A 35 -6.11 -24.36 -15.07
C GLY A 35 -6.04 -23.29 -13.98
N ALA A 36 -6.11 -22.01 -14.34
CA ALA A 36 -6.04 -20.89 -13.40
C ALA A 36 -7.41 -20.64 -12.74
N LYS A 37 -7.43 -20.53 -11.41
CA LYS A 37 -8.58 -20.00 -10.68
C LYS A 37 -8.60 -18.48 -10.85
N VAL A 38 -9.68 -17.96 -11.42
CA VAL A 38 -9.84 -16.51 -11.60
C VAL A 38 -10.83 -16.00 -10.57
N THR A 39 -10.39 -15.04 -9.77
CA THR A 39 -11.27 -14.32 -8.83
C THR A 39 -11.72 -13.02 -9.48
N VAL A 40 -13.02 -12.84 -9.69
CA VAL A 40 -13.55 -11.68 -10.41
C VAL A 40 -13.93 -10.56 -9.45
N LEU A 41 -13.47 -9.38 -9.81
CA LEU A 41 -13.75 -8.09 -9.20
C LEU A 41 -14.75 -7.35 -10.08
N GLU A 42 -15.86 -6.90 -9.51
CA GLU A 42 -16.81 -6.05 -10.22
C GLU A 42 -17.41 -4.99 -9.28
N PRO A 43 -17.84 -3.83 -9.79
CA PRO A 43 -18.56 -2.84 -9.01
C PRO A 43 -19.91 -3.42 -8.54
N GLU A 44 -20.30 -3.10 -7.31
CA GLU A 44 -21.65 -3.31 -6.81
C GLU A 44 -22.62 -2.42 -7.61
N GLN A 45 -23.84 -2.90 -7.92
CA GLN A 45 -24.80 -2.26 -8.83
C GLN A 45 -25.14 -0.77 -8.55
N LYS A 46 -24.70 -0.21 -7.41
CA LYS A 46 -24.88 1.20 -7.04
C LYS A 46 -23.72 2.13 -7.45
N SER A 47 -22.58 1.63 -7.94
CA SER A 47 -21.44 2.47 -8.36
C SER A 47 -21.43 2.80 -9.86
N LEU A 48 -22.62 3.03 -10.43
CA LEU A 48 -22.82 3.56 -11.79
C LEU A 48 -22.08 4.89 -12.05
N GLU A 49 -21.78 5.66 -11.00
CA GLU A 49 -21.03 6.93 -11.12
C GLU A 49 -19.57 6.71 -11.56
N MET A 50 -18.94 5.59 -11.18
CA MET A 50 -17.56 5.28 -11.54
C MET A 50 -17.44 4.86 -13.03
N GLU A 51 -18.43 4.12 -13.54
CA GLU A 51 -18.53 3.73 -14.95
C GLU A 51 -18.68 4.96 -15.87
N ILE A 52 -19.47 5.96 -15.43
CA ILE A 52 -19.67 7.21 -16.16
C ILE A 52 -18.38 8.04 -16.22
N GLN A 53 -17.57 8.03 -15.16
CA GLN A 53 -16.38 8.87 -15.04
C GLN A 53 -15.19 8.37 -15.88
N ILE A 54 -15.15 7.06 -16.18
CA ILE A 54 -14.15 6.43 -17.05
C ILE A 54 -14.59 6.43 -18.53
N GLY A 55 -15.83 6.87 -18.81
CA GLY A 55 -16.37 6.94 -20.18
C GLY A 55 -16.69 5.57 -20.79
N SER A 56 -16.61 4.48 -20.01
CA SER A 56 -16.94 3.14 -20.45
C SER A 56 -18.43 2.86 -20.27
N HIS A 57 -19.14 2.58 -21.36
CA HIS A 57 -20.53 2.09 -21.31
C HIS A 57 -20.62 0.59 -20.94
N GLN A 58 -19.48 -0.03 -20.61
CA GLN A 58 -19.37 -1.45 -20.29
C GLN A 58 -19.08 -1.61 -18.79
N ARG A 59 -19.66 -2.66 -18.20
CA ARG A 59 -19.46 -3.00 -16.80
C ARG A 59 -18.01 -3.39 -16.57
N LEU A 60 -17.34 -2.71 -15.65
CA LEU A 60 -15.94 -3.00 -15.32
C LEU A 60 -15.84 -4.37 -14.62
N GLN A 61 -15.07 -5.29 -15.18
CA GLN A 61 -14.86 -6.61 -14.61
C GLN A 61 -13.39 -6.98 -14.75
N TYR A 62 -12.73 -7.28 -13.63
CA TYR A 62 -11.32 -7.66 -13.60
C TYR A 62 -11.14 -9.03 -12.96
N GLY A 63 -10.39 -9.92 -13.61
CA GLY A 63 -10.01 -11.21 -13.06
C GLY A 63 -8.63 -11.15 -12.41
N ILE A 64 -8.50 -11.57 -11.16
CA ILE A 64 -7.21 -11.85 -10.52
C ILE A 64 -6.75 -13.24 -10.96
N ILE A 65 -5.57 -13.33 -11.56
CA ILE A 65 -5.05 -14.60 -12.10
C ILE A 65 -3.79 -15.10 -11.38
N LYS A 66 -3.02 -14.21 -10.73
CA LYS A 66 -1.87 -14.58 -9.89
C LYS A 66 -1.61 -13.49 -8.86
N GLN A 67 -1.16 -13.87 -7.68
CA GLN A 67 -0.76 -12.94 -6.63
C GLN A 67 0.68 -13.20 -6.20
N PHE A 68 1.41 -12.12 -5.97
CA PHE A 68 2.70 -12.13 -5.29
C PHE A 68 2.47 -11.49 -3.92
N ASP A 69 2.37 -12.33 -2.88
CA ASP A 69 2.02 -11.92 -1.53
C ASP A 69 2.95 -10.83 -0.97
N PHE A 70 2.51 -10.16 0.09
CA PHE A 70 3.39 -9.21 0.78
C PHE A 70 4.66 -9.90 1.30
N SER A 71 5.82 -9.33 0.97
CA SER A 71 7.10 -9.72 1.55
C SER A 71 7.67 -8.55 2.35
N SER A 72 8.10 -8.79 3.59
CA SER A 72 8.76 -7.76 4.40
C SER A 72 10.11 -7.34 3.83
N GLU A 73 10.77 -8.21 3.07
CA GLU A 73 12.03 -7.91 2.38
C GLU A 73 11.81 -6.91 1.23
N PHE A 74 10.73 -7.10 0.46
CA PHE A 74 10.40 -6.22 -0.67
C PHE A 74 9.46 -5.07 -0.30
N GLN A 75 8.84 -5.12 0.88
CA GLN A 75 7.87 -4.16 1.41
C GLN A 75 6.71 -3.83 0.45
N ARG A 76 6.32 -4.80 -0.37
CA ARG A 76 5.27 -4.65 -1.39
C ARG A 76 4.63 -5.99 -1.73
N MET A 77 3.48 -5.89 -2.39
CA MET A 77 2.79 -7.01 -3.02
C MET A 77 2.30 -6.61 -4.41
N SER A 78 2.01 -7.60 -5.25
CA SER A 78 1.46 -7.35 -6.57
C SER A 78 0.44 -8.41 -6.96
N THR A 79 -0.49 -8.02 -7.83
CA THR A 79 -1.55 -8.87 -8.35
C THR A 79 -1.56 -8.74 -9.86
N LEU A 80 -1.49 -9.88 -10.53
CA LEU A 80 -1.66 -10.00 -11.96
C LEU A 80 -3.16 -10.13 -12.26
N CYS A 81 -3.63 -9.22 -13.09
CA CYS A 81 -5.04 -9.04 -13.42
C CYS A 81 -5.27 -9.16 -14.93
N ILE A 82 -6.50 -9.50 -15.30
CA ILE A 82 -7.01 -9.44 -16.66
C ILE A 82 -8.27 -8.57 -16.69
N ASP A 83 -8.38 -7.68 -17.66
CA ASP A 83 -9.66 -7.03 -17.97
C ASP A 83 -10.55 -8.03 -18.71
N MET A 84 -11.71 -8.35 -18.14
CA MET A 84 -12.60 -9.37 -18.69
C MET A 84 -13.28 -8.90 -19.99
N ASN A 85 -13.34 -7.59 -20.23
CA ASN A 85 -13.93 -7.00 -21.43
C ASN A 85 -12.89 -6.93 -22.57
N THR A 86 -11.68 -6.42 -22.29
CA THR A 86 -10.65 -6.21 -23.32
C THR A 86 -9.68 -7.39 -23.47
N GLN A 87 -9.65 -8.31 -22.50
CA GLN A 87 -8.68 -9.40 -22.38
C GLN A 87 -7.24 -8.91 -22.16
N GLU A 88 -7.05 -7.63 -21.83
CA GLU A 88 -5.73 -7.06 -21.56
C GLU A 88 -5.21 -7.49 -20.19
N LEU A 89 -3.94 -7.86 -20.15
CA LEU A 89 -3.24 -8.26 -18.93
C LEU A 89 -2.49 -7.09 -18.34
N PHE A 90 -2.55 -6.96 -17.02
CA PHE A 90 -1.82 -5.92 -16.30
C PHE A 90 -1.45 -6.36 -14.90
N LEU A 91 -0.38 -5.79 -14.37
CA LEU A 91 0.03 -5.96 -12.97
C LEU A 91 -0.38 -4.72 -12.17
N CYS A 92 -1.01 -4.92 -11.02
CA CYS A 92 -1.15 -3.89 -9.99
C CYS A 92 -0.16 -4.18 -8.86
N CYS A 93 0.62 -3.18 -8.46
CA CYS A 93 1.54 -3.27 -7.34
C CYS A 93 1.22 -2.19 -6.30
N LYS A 94 1.21 -2.60 -5.02
CA LYS A 94 1.09 -1.68 -3.89
C LYS A 94 2.16 -2.00 -2.84
N GLY A 95 2.67 -0.97 -2.18
CA GLY A 95 3.67 -1.16 -1.14
C GLY A 95 4.18 0.14 -0.54
N ALA A 96 5.33 0.05 0.12
CA ALA A 96 6.01 1.20 0.69
C ALA A 96 6.30 2.24 -0.42
N PRO A 97 5.91 3.51 -0.24
CA PRO A 97 6.01 4.52 -1.29
C PRO A 97 7.45 4.78 -1.75
N GLU A 98 8.43 4.67 -0.86
CA GLU A 98 9.86 4.70 -1.22
C GLU A 98 10.23 3.59 -2.21
N VAL A 99 9.81 2.35 -1.94
CA VAL A 99 10.08 1.21 -2.81
C VAL A 99 9.36 1.35 -4.15
N LEU A 100 8.10 1.80 -4.13
CA LEU A 100 7.31 1.99 -5.34
C LEU A 100 7.87 3.13 -6.20
N GLY A 101 8.46 4.15 -5.58
CA GLY A 101 9.21 5.19 -6.28
C GLY A 101 10.41 4.60 -7.05
N ASP A 102 11.18 3.72 -6.41
CA ASP A 102 12.39 3.14 -7.00
C ASP A 102 12.12 2.16 -8.16
N ILE A 103 11.01 1.41 -8.11
CA ILE A 103 10.66 0.40 -9.13
C ILE A 103 9.73 0.92 -10.23
N SER A 104 9.23 2.15 -10.09
CA SER A 104 8.44 2.82 -11.11
C SER A 104 9.33 3.60 -12.07
N THR A 105 8.84 3.86 -13.28
CA THR A 105 9.56 4.68 -14.26
C THR A 105 9.65 6.12 -13.76
N PRO A 106 10.84 6.76 -13.79
CA PRO A 106 11.01 8.12 -13.31
C PRO A 106 10.06 9.13 -13.95
N GLU A 107 9.68 8.91 -15.21
CA GLU A 107 8.76 9.76 -15.96
C GLU A 107 7.31 9.69 -15.45
N SER A 108 6.94 8.61 -14.77
CA SER A 108 5.61 8.44 -14.17
C SER A 108 5.49 9.12 -12.80
N LEU A 109 6.61 9.45 -12.16
CA LEU A 109 6.61 10.11 -10.86
C LEU A 109 6.34 11.61 -11.00
N PRO A 110 5.41 12.18 -10.23
CA PRO A 110 5.21 13.62 -10.24
C PRO A 110 6.45 14.35 -9.66
N PRO A 111 6.79 15.56 -10.14
CA PRO A 111 8.00 16.27 -9.70
C PRO A 111 8.08 16.56 -8.20
N ASP A 112 6.94 16.61 -7.52
CA ASP A 112 6.80 16.85 -6.09
C ASP A 112 6.60 15.56 -5.27
N TYR A 113 6.78 14.38 -5.86
CA TYR A 113 6.55 13.08 -5.23
C TYR A 113 7.14 12.95 -3.82
N HIS A 114 8.45 13.19 -3.69
CA HIS A 114 9.15 13.09 -2.40
C HIS A 114 8.68 14.13 -1.39
N GLN A 115 8.37 15.35 -1.85
CA GLN A 115 7.88 16.40 -0.97
C GLN A 115 6.50 16.03 -0.38
N VAL A 116 5.57 15.59 -1.23
CA VAL A 116 4.23 15.18 -0.81
C VAL A 116 4.30 13.97 0.14
N LEU A 117 5.18 13.01 -0.15
CA LEU A 117 5.41 11.87 0.71
C LEU A 117 5.92 12.28 2.11
N ASP A 118 6.93 13.14 2.17
CA ASP A 118 7.49 13.66 3.42
C ASP A 118 6.43 14.44 4.24
N GLU A 119 5.57 15.20 3.56
CA GLU A 119 4.48 15.93 4.20
C GLU A 119 3.46 14.98 4.83
N TYR A 120 2.96 13.97 4.10
CA TYR A 120 2.00 13.01 4.66
C TYR A 120 2.61 12.15 5.77
N ALA A 121 3.83 11.62 5.57
CA ALA A 121 4.51 10.82 6.58
C ALA A 121 4.81 11.64 7.85
N GLY A 122 5.26 12.90 7.67
CA GLY A 122 5.51 13.83 8.77
C GLY A 122 4.25 14.15 9.59
N CYS A 123 3.07 14.11 8.98
CA CYS A 123 1.79 14.27 9.65
C CYS A 123 1.19 12.97 10.20
N GLY A 124 1.97 11.88 10.19
CA GLY A 124 1.60 10.63 10.84
C GLY A 124 0.66 9.75 10.03
N PHE A 125 0.41 10.07 8.75
CA PHE A 125 -0.39 9.22 7.89
C PHE A 125 0.37 7.95 7.53
N ARG A 126 -0.37 6.87 7.32
CA ARG A 126 0.13 5.67 6.65
C ARG A 126 -0.06 5.87 5.16
N VAL A 127 1.04 5.84 4.41
CA VAL A 127 1.06 6.11 2.98
C VAL A 127 1.50 4.84 2.26
N LEU A 128 0.78 4.44 1.22
CA LEU A 128 1.18 3.38 0.29
C LEU A 128 1.31 3.96 -1.12
N GLY A 129 2.32 3.52 -1.86
CA GLY A 129 2.42 3.77 -3.29
C GLY A 129 1.63 2.72 -4.07
N CYS A 130 0.99 3.15 -5.16
CA CYS A 130 0.30 2.29 -6.10
C CYS A 130 0.88 2.52 -7.50
N SER A 131 1.27 1.43 -8.16
CA SER A 131 1.76 1.45 -9.53
C SER A 131 1.14 0.33 -10.36
N ILE A 132 1.06 0.52 -11.66
CA ILE A 132 0.51 -0.45 -12.62
C ILE A 132 1.50 -0.74 -13.73
N ARG A 133 1.40 -1.90 -14.35
CA ARG A 133 2.14 -2.23 -15.56
C ARG A 133 1.24 -2.97 -16.55
N PRO A 134 0.94 -2.38 -17.72
CA PRO A 134 0.39 -3.12 -18.84
C PRO A 134 1.36 -4.23 -19.27
N LEU A 135 0.84 -5.42 -19.53
CA LEU A 135 1.60 -6.56 -20.05
C LEU A 135 1.27 -6.76 -21.52
N ASP A 136 1.53 -5.72 -22.30
CA ASP A 136 1.24 -5.71 -23.74
C ASP A 136 2.00 -6.83 -24.46
N GLY A 137 1.26 -7.61 -25.25
CA GLY A 137 1.82 -8.72 -26.02
C GLY A 137 2.10 -10.00 -25.23
N PHE A 138 1.79 -10.05 -23.93
CA PHE A 138 1.85 -11.29 -23.15
C PHE A 138 0.61 -12.15 -23.39
N THR A 139 0.81 -13.45 -23.51
CA THR A 139 -0.26 -14.44 -23.37
C THR A 139 -0.54 -14.72 -21.89
N MET A 140 -1.71 -15.29 -21.59
CA MET A 140 -2.06 -15.67 -20.21
C MET A 140 -1.07 -16.68 -19.63
N GLU A 141 -0.58 -17.64 -20.44
CA GLU A 141 0.39 -18.63 -20.01
C GLU A 141 1.73 -18.00 -19.64
N GLU A 142 2.25 -17.09 -20.49
CA GLU A 142 3.50 -16.37 -20.22
C GLU A 142 3.39 -15.51 -18.96
N ALA A 143 2.27 -14.81 -18.79
CA ALA A 143 2.05 -13.96 -17.62
C ALA A 143 2.00 -14.78 -16.31
N LEU A 144 1.39 -15.97 -16.34
CA LEU A 144 1.36 -16.87 -15.18
C LEU A 144 2.76 -17.42 -14.81
N GLN A 145 3.67 -17.52 -15.77
CA GLN A 145 5.05 -17.99 -15.55
C GLN A 145 6.02 -16.89 -15.08
N LEU A 146 5.60 -15.61 -15.10
CA LEU A 146 6.45 -14.50 -14.64
C LEU A 146 6.91 -14.71 -13.19
N THR A 147 8.21 -14.52 -12.96
CA THR A 147 8.73 -14.36 -11.60
C THR A 147 8.40 -12.98 -11.06
N ARG A 148 8.50 -12.80 -9.74
CA ARG A 148 8.29 -11.50 -9.11
C ARG A 148 9.18 -10.41 -9.71
N ASP A 149 10.47 -10.69 -9.83
CA ASP A 149 11.46 -9.73 -10.35
C ASP A 149 11.17 -9.35 -11.80
N GLN A 150 10.64 -10.26 -12.60
CA GLN A 150 10.24 -9.96 -13.98
C GLN A 150 8.96 -9.11 -14.01
N ALA A 151 7.97 -9.43 -13.17
CA ALA A 151 6.70 -8.72 -13.12
C ALA A 151 6.84 -7.29 -12.57
N GLU A 152 7.55 -7.11 -11.46
CA GLU A 152 7.67 -5.86 -10.71
C GLU A 152 8.78 -4.92 -11.24
N THR A 153 8.84 -4.74 -12.56
CA THR A 153 9.80 -3.84 -13.24
C THR A 153 9.08 -2.86 -14.17
N ASN A 154 9.67 -1.67 -14.38
CA ASN A 154 9.14 -0.64 -15.28
C ASN A 154 7.66 -0.31 -14.99
N LEU A 155 7.32 -0.19 -13.71
CA LEU A 155 5.96 0.12 -13.29
C LEU A 155 5.65 1.59 -13.59
N THR A 156 4.40 1.90 -13.92
CA THR A 156 3.90 3.27 -14.02
C THR A 156 3.27 3.65 -12.70
N PHE A 157 3.82 4.64 -12.02
CA PHE A 157 3.25 5.16 -10.78
C PHE A 157 1.88 5.79 -11.06
N VAL A 158 0.88 5.44 -10.24
CA VAL A 158 -0.50 5.92 -10.40
C VAL A 158 -0.87 6.90 -9.31
N GLY A 159 -0.44 6.65 -8.08
CA GLY A 159 -0.80 7.53 -6.97
C GLY A 159 -0.46 6.99 -5.60
N LEU A 160 -0.77 7.81 -4.60
CA LEU A 160 -0.62 7.49 -3.19
C LEU A 160 -1.97 7.15 -2.57
N LEU A 161 -1.99 6.12 -1.73
CA LEU A 161 -3.10 5.82 -0.83
C LEU A 161 -2.72 6.30 0.58
N VAL A 162 -3.43 7.32 1.06
CA VAL A 162 -3.16 7.99 2.33
C VAL A 162 -4.24 7.62 3.34
N MET A 163 -3.83 7.06 4.49
CA MET A 163 -4.71 6.61 5.55
C MET A 163 -4.34 7.25 6.88
N GLU A 164 -5.33 7.66 7.65
CA GLU A 164 -5.11 8.23 8.98
C GLU A 164 -4.77 7.13 9.99
N ASN A 165 -3.62 7.26 10.66
CA ASN A 165 -3.29 6.40 11.81
C ASN A 165 -4.04 6.87 13.06
N THR A 166 -5.26 6.37 13.23
CA THR A 166 -6.04 6.66 14.43
C THR A 166 -5.54 5.84 15.61
N LEU A 167 -5.09 6.51 16.66
CA LEU A 167 -4.78 5.86 17.93
C LEU A 167 -6.04 5.27 18.57
N LYS A 168 -5.93 4.07 19.15
CA LYS A 168 -7.00 3.55 20.00
C LYS A 168 -7.19 4.48 21.19
N LYS A 169 -8.44 4.73 21.59
CA LYS A 169 -8.79 5.67 22.66
C LYS A 169 -8.11 5.29 23.99
N GLU A 170 -7.83 4.01 24.17
CA GLU A 170 -7.22 3.41 25.35
C GLU A 170 -5.69 3.54 25.38
N THR A 171 -5.03 3.84 24.26
CA THR A 171 -3.56 3.84 24.15
C THR A 171 -2.91 4.83 25.13
N THR A 172 -3.30 6.10 25.10
CA THR A 172 -2.70 7.12 25.99
C THR A 172 -3.02 6.91 27.47
N PRO A 173 -4.25 6.54 27.88
CA PRO A 173 -4.52 6.10 29.26
C PRO A 173 -3.65 4.92 29.71
N ALA A 174 -3.50 3.88 28.89
CA ALA A 174 -2.69 2.71 29.22
C ALA A 174 -1.20 3.05 29.38
N LEU A 175 -0.63 3.82 28.46
CA LEU A 175 0.77 4.28 28.55
C LEU A 175 1.02 5.11 29.80
N ARG A 176 0.07 5.97 30.20
CA ARG A 176 0.17 6.74 31.45
C ARG A 176 0.19 5.83 32.68
N LEU A 177 -0.65 4.81 32.72
CA LEU A 177 -0.68 3.84 33.82
C LEU A 177 0.65 3.10 33.94
N LEU A 178 1.18 2.60 32.83
CA LEU A 178 2.48 1.92 32.78
C LEU A 178 3.61 2.83 33.26
N ASN A 179 3.64 4.07 32.76
CA ASN A 179 4.64 5.05 33.17
C ASN A 179 4.55 5.41 34.67
N ASN A 180 3.33 5.53 35.22
CA ASN A 180 3.12 5.77 36.65
C ASN A 180 3.54 4.57 37.53
N ALA A 181 3.49 3.36 36.98
CA ALA A 181 3.99 2.15 37.61
C ALA A 181 5.51 1.94 37.43
N ASN A 182 6.23 2.93 36.87
CA ASN A 182 7.65 2.83 36.52
C ASN A 182 7.99 1.68 35.55
N ILE A 183 7.05 1.31 34.67
CA ILE A 183 7.25 0.31 33.62
C ILE A 183 7.69 1.02 32.34
N ALA A 184 8.88 0.69 31.86
CA ALA A 184 9.39 1.21 30.59
C ALA A 184 8.56 0.66 29.41
N SER A 185 8.10 1.56 28.54
CA SER A 185 7.35 1.21 27.33
C SER A 185 8.20 1.52 26.10
N ILE A 186 8.23 0.61 25.12
CA ILE A 186 8.99 0.75 23.86
C ILE A 186 8.03 0.48 22.71
N MET A 187 8.18 1.22 21.61
CA MET A 187 7.45 0.99 20.35
C MET A 187 8.37 0.29 19.35
N VAL A 188 7.88 -0.79 18.77
CA VAL A 188 8.51 -1.48 17.63
C VAL A 188 7.47 -1.48 16.52
N THR A 189 7.79 -0.86 15.38
CA THR A 189 6.90 -0.78 14.20
C THR A 189 7.71 -0.95 12.92
N GLY A 190 7.03 -1.38 11.85
CA GLY A 190 7.57 -1.43 10.49
C GLY A 190 7.09 -0.29 9.59
N ASP A 191 6.38 0.70 10.14
CA ASP A 191 5.97 1.90 9.40
C ASP A 191 7.17 2.84 9.15
N ASN A 192 6.96 3.82 8.27
CA ASN A 192 7.92 4.89 8.02
C ASN A 192 8.39 5.53 9.34
N PRO A 193 9.71 5.79 9.53
CA PRO A 193 10.24 6.36 10.75
C PRO A 193 9.59 7.68 11.19
N LEU A 194 9.18 8.55 10.24
CA LEU A 194 8.51 9.81 10.53
C LEU A 194 7.11 9.57 11.12
N THR A 195 6.37 8.62 10.55
CA THR A 195 5.07 8.18 11.08
C THR A 195 5.22 7.62 12.49
N ALA A 196 6.23 6.79 12.74
CA ALA A 196 6.52 6.24 14.07
C ALA A 196 6.83 7.35 15.09
N CYS A 197 7.63 8.35 14.70
CA CYS A 197 7.93 9.51 15.54
C CYS A 197 6.66 10.30 15.88
N TYR A 198 5.82 10.57 14.88
CA TYR A 198 4.54 11.27 15.07
C TYR A 198 3.65 10.50 16.07
N VAL A 199 3.42 9.21 15.84
CA VAL A 199 2.58 8.36 16.69
C VAL A 199 3.11 8.30 18.13
N ALA A 200 4.43 8.17 18.30
CA ALA A 200 5.07 8.14 19.62
C ALA A 200 4.85 9.44 20.42
N VAL A 201 4.89 10.60 19.74
CA VAL A 201 4.60 11.89 20.36
C VAL A 201 3.10 12.09 20.61
N ALA A 202 2.25 11.66 19.66
CA ALA A 202 0.79 11.76 19.75
C ALA A 202 0.27 10.96 20.95
N CYS A 203 0.74 9.71 21.13
CA CYS A 203 0.28 8.83 22.21
C CYS A 203 0.93 9.12 23.58
N LYS A 204 1.86 10.08 23.65
CA LYS A 204 2.65 10.46 24.84
C LYS A 204 3.68 9.42 25.29
N LEU A 205 4.05 8.49 24.42
CA LEU A 205 5.22 7.62 24.65
C LEU A 205 6.50 8.46 24.71
N VAL A 206 6.64 9.44 23.81
CA VAL A 206 7.72 10.43 23.80
C VAL A 206 7.14 11.80 24.14
N LYS A 207 7.78 12.53 25.05
CA LYS A 207 7.39 13.91 25.39
C LYS A 207 7.82 14.85 24.26
N LYS A 208 6.94 15.79 23.87
CA LYS A 208 7.24 16.83 22.85
C LYS A 208 8.51 17.65 23.10
N THR A 209 8.97 17.71 24.35
CA THR A 209 10.20 18.44 24.73
C THR A 209 11.48 17.63 24.51
N LYS A 210 11.37 16.34 24.17
CA LYS A 210 12.52 15.48 23.89
C LYS A 210 12.88 15.61 22.41
N LYS A 211 14.18 15.75 22.13
CA LYS A 211 14.71 15.65 20.78
C LYS A 211 14.61 14.21 20.30
N ILE A 212 14.23 14.02 19.05
CA ILE A 212 14.18 12.72 18.40
C ILE A 212 15.23 12.71 17.29
N TYR A 213 15.99 11.62 17.22
CA TYR A 213 17.04 11.44 16.22
C TYR A 213 16.74 10.19 15.39
N LEU A 214 16.86 10.33 14.08
CA LEU A 214 16.87 9.20 13.14
C LEU A 214 18.31 8.86 12.81
N SER A 215 18.63 7.57 12.77
CA SER A 215 19.94 7.07 12.39
C SER A 215 19.90 6.41 11.02
N THR A 216 20.86 6.76 10.17
CA THR A 216 21.09 6.09 8.88
C THR A 216 22.53 5.56 8.87
N ILE A 217 22.74 4.38 8.31
CA ILE A 217 24.08 3.83 8.08
C ILE A 217 24.53 4.30 6.70
N VAL A 218 25.62 5.07 6.67
CA VAL A 218 26.21 5.58 5.43
C VAL A 218 27.56 4.90 5.22
N GLU A 219 27.76 4.31 4.04
CA GLU A 219 29.01 3.62 3.70
C GLU A 219 30.20 4.59 3.81
N GLY A 220 31.27 4.16 4.50
CA GLY A 220 32.44 5.00 4.77
C GLY A 220 32.29 6.05 5.88
N GLN A 221 31.07 6.35 6.36
CA GLN A 221 30.83 7.31 7.44
C GLN A 221 30.27 6.70 8.72
N GLY A 222 29.75 5.47 8.67
CA GLY A 222 29.16 4.79 9.82
C GLY A 222 27.75 5.27 10.11
N VAL A 223 27.36 5.33 11.39
CA VAL A 223 26.02 5.75 11.80
C VAL A 223 25.93 7.27 11.85
N VAL A 224 25.11 7.85 10.99
CA VAL A 224 24.81 9.28 10.95
C VAL A 224 23.49 9.53 11.66
N TRP A 225 23.47 10.47 12.62
CA TRP A 225 22.28 10.86 13.37
C TRP A 225 21.74 12.20 12.89
N GLN A 226 20.46 12.24 12.55
CA GLN A 226 19.77 13.45 12.13
C GLN A 226 18.64 13.79 13.10
N ASN A 227 18.62 15.02 13.59
CA ASN A 227 17.52 15.53 14.40
C ASN A 227 16.31 15.84 13.51
N ILE A 228 15.16 15.24 13.82
CA ILE A 228 13.95 15.41 13.00
C ILE A 228 13.42 16.86 13.02
N HIS A 229 13.72 17.62 14.07
CA HIS A 229 13.28 19.00 14.22
C HIS A 229 14.11 20.01 13.41
N ASP A 230 15.29 19.61 12.95
CA ASP A 230 16.17 20.44 12.11
C ASP A 230 15.86 20.26 10.61
N ALA A 231 15.20 19.16 10.23
CA ALA A 231 14.72 18.90 8.88
C ALA A 231 13.42 19.66 8.58
N ARG A 232 13.04 19.77 7.29
CA ARG A 232 11.84 20.48 6.80
C ARG A 232 10.50 19.99 7.41
N ALA A 233 10.50 18.91 8.20
CA ALA A 233 9.36 18.33 8.94
C ALA A 233 8.82 19.19 10.10
N ARG A 234 9.04 20.51 10.09
CA ARG A 234 8.62 21.44 11.17
C ARG A 234 7.11 21.60 11.34
N ARG A 235 6.28 21.09 10.42
CA ARG A 235 4.84 21.37 10.45
C ARG A 235 4.00 20.41 11.28
N CYS A 236 4.47 19.19 11.56
CA CYS A 236 3.59 18.15 12.10
C CYS A 236 4.09 17.37 13.32
N VAL A 237 5.39 17.40 13.68
CA VAL A 237 5.94 16.69 14.87
C VAL A 237 6.28 17.64 16.02
#